data_AF-A0A136WFN9-F1
#
_entry.id   AF-A0A136WFN9-F1
#
_cell.length_a   1.000
_cell.length_b   1.000
_cell.length_c   1.000
_cell.angle_alpha   90.00
_cell.angle_beta   90.00
_cell.angle_gamma   90.00
#
_symmetry.space_group_name_H-M   'P 1'
#
loop_
_entity.id
_entity.type
_entity.pdbx_description
1 polymer ?
#
loop_
_entity_poly.entity_id
_entity_poly.type
_entity_poly.pdbx_seq_one_letter_code
_entity_poly.pdbx_strand_id
1 'polypeptide(L)'
;MEKIVLGSGKVYIDEFTGTLPENTAIEIESKLLGYIQSGASISYKPSFYEAKDDLGLVSKKIITDEEAVLKSGVMTWNGNTLKKLCSTARVSEDTATHTRTVKIGGTGNYDGKKYVIHFVHTDSVDGDIRVTIVGSNEAGFELAFAKDKETVINAEFKAQPLDSEGTLIHYKEYDSSITA
;
A
#
# COMPACT_ATOMS: atom_id res chain seq x y z
N MET A 1 15.39 21.58 4.52
CA MET A 1 14.51 22.64 3.97
C MET A 1 13.08 22.12 4.06
N GLU A 2 12.12 22.92 4.50
CA GLU A 2 10.71 22.50 4.54
C GLU A 2 10.19 22.39 3.11
N LYS A 3 9.66 21.22 2.73
CA LYS A 3 9.17 20.92 1.38
C LYS A 3 7.65 20.86 1.37
N ILE A 4 7.02 21.37 0.31
CA ILE A 4 5.58 21.19 0.10
C ILE A 4 5.39 19.93 -0.74
N VAL A 5 4.92 18.85 -0.12
CA VAL A 5 4.65 17.60 -0.83
C VAL A 5 3.29 17.67 -1.50
N LEU A 6 3.24 17.63 -2.84
CA LEU A 6 1.99 17.60 -3.60
C LEU A 6 1.52 16.14 -3.77
N GLY A 7 0.29 15.83 -3.40
CA GLY A 7 -0.21 14.45 -3.24
C GLY A 7 -0.41 13.60 -4.51
N SER A 8 0.18 13.96 -5.65
CA SER A 8 0.13 13.15 -6.88
C SER A 8 1.30 12.17 -6.93
N GLY A 9 1.05 10.92 -7.24
CA GLY A 9 2.12 9.93 -7.34
C GLY A 9 1.67 8.67 -8.07
N LYS A 10 2.57 7.70 -8.15
CA LYS A 10 2.32 6.38 -8.73
C LYS A 10 2.42 5.33 -7.63
N VAL A 11 1.52 4.35 -7.67
CA VAL A 11 1.57 3.18 -6.79
C VAL A 11 2.00 1.97 -7.60
N TYR A 12 3.11 1.36 -7.19
CA TYR A 12 3.61 0.11 -7.73
C TYR A 12 3.38 -1.02 -6.73
N ILE A 13 3.24 -2.22 -7.24
CA ILE A 13 2.94 -3.41 -6.45
C ILE A 13 3.64 -4.66 -6.98
N ASP A 14 4.33 -5.36 -6.10
CA ASP A 14 4.98 -6.63 -6.39
C ASP A 14 4.77 -7.67 -5.29
N GLU A 15 4.87 -8.96 -5.61
CA GLU A 15 4.80 -10.02 -4.61
C GLU A 15 6.04 -9.98 -3.71
N PHE A 16 5.84 -10.02 -2.40
CA PHE A 16 6.93 -9.96 -1.44
C PHE A 16 7.56 -11.35 -1.25
N THR A 17 8.87 -11.43 -1.50
CA THR A 17 9.65 -12.67 -1.45
C THR A 17 10.60 -12.75 -0.26
N GLY A 18 10.51 -11.80 0.68
CA GLY A 18 11.35 -11.74 1.89
C GLY A 18 12.33 -10.57 1.93
N THR A 19 12.57 -9.91 0.80
CA THR A 19 13.43 -8.71 0.71
C THR A 19 12.75 -7.63 -0.12
N LEU A 20 12.99 -6.35 0.22
CA LEU A 20 12.52 -5.24 -0.60
C LEU A 20 13.31 -5.18 -1.92
N PRO A 21 12.64 -4.98 -3.07
CA PRO A 21 13.31 -4.75 -4.33
C PRO A 21 13.95 -3.35 -4.38
N GLU A 22 14.94 -3.20 -5.24
CA GLU A 22 15.48 -1.89 -5.60
C GLU A 22 14.44 -1.02 -6.32
N ASN A 23 14.55 0.30 -6.17
CA ASN A 23 13.65 1.27 -6.80
C ASN A 23 13.49 1.02 -8.32
N THR A 24 14.60 0.77 -9.02
CA THR A 24 14.61 0.50 -10.48
C THR A 24 13.92 -0.81 -10.87
N ALA A 25 13.78 -1.76 -9.96
CA ALA A 25 13.13 -3.05 -10.21
C ALA A 25 11.60 -2.97 -10.02
N ILE A 26 11.13 -2.11 -9.11
CA ILE A 26 9.70 -1.94 -8.81
C ILE A 26 9.04 -0.78 -9.58
N GLU A 27 9.78 0.29 -9.89
CA GLU A 27 9.28 1.48 -10.59
C GLU A 27 9.18 1.25 -12.12
N ILE A 28 8.57 0.14 -12.53
CA ILE A 28 8.37 -0.24 -13.93
C ILE A 28 6.88 -0.39 -14.26
N GLU A 29 6.52 -0.20 -15.52
CA GLU A 29 5.14 -0.21 -15.98
C GLU A 29 4.39 -1.52 -15.66
N SER A 30 5.07 -2.67 -15.75
CA SER A 30 4.48 -3.97 -15.43
C SER A 30 4.11 -4.16 -13.95
N LYS A 31 4.69 -3.35 -13.05
CA LYS A 31 4.42 -3.35 -11.61
C LYS A 31 3.49 -2.22 -11.19
N LEU A 32 3.11 -1.33 -12.10
CA LEU A 32 2.15 -0.27 -11.80
C LEU A 32 0.81 -0.90 -11.39
N LEU A 33 0.29 -0.53 -10.21
CA LEU A 33 -1.01 -1.01 -9.73
C LEU A 33 -2.15 -0.43 -10.58
N GLY A 34 -2.00 0.84 -10.94
CA GLY A 34 -2.88 1.63 -11.77
C GLY A 34 -2.64 3.13 -11.55
N TYR A 35 -3.27 3.97 -12.37
CA TYR A 35 -3.30 5.40 -12.14
C TYR A 35 -4.27 5.72 -10.99
N ILE A 36 -3.89 6.67 -10.13
CA ILE A 36 -4.61 6.99 -8.92
C ILE A 36 -5.30 8.35 -9.01
N GLN A 37 -6.45 8.49 -8.34
CA GLN A 37 -7.16 9.75 -8.15
C GLN A 37 -7.27 10.05 -6.66
N SER A 38 -7.22 11.32 -6.29
CA SER A 38 -7.32 11.76 -4.89
C SER A 38 -6.15 11.32 -4.00
N GLY A 39 -5.02 10.94 -4.61
CA GLY A 39 -3.75 10.65 -3.95
C GLY A 39 -3.67 9.28 -3.28
N ALA A 40 -2.64 9.11 -2.45
CA ALA A 40 -2.47 7.99 -1.55
C ALA A 40 -2.27 8.53 -0.12
N SER A 41 -2.74 7.78 0.88
CA SER A 41 -2.54 8.11 2.28
C SER A 41 -1.86 6.96 3.00
N ILE A 42 -0.90 7.28 3.86
CA ILE A 42 -0.28 6.34 4.80
C ILE A 42 -0.64 6.80 6.21
N SER A 43 -1.20 5.91 7.01
CA SER A 43 -1.48 6.16 8.43
C SER A 43 -0.66 5.22 9.28
N TYR A 44 -0.07 5.74 10.36
CA TYR A 44 0.58 4.96 11.41
C TYR A 44 -0.12 5.26 12.75
N LYS A 45 -0.53 4.21 13.46
CA LYS A 45 -1.35 4.29 14.66
C LYS A 45 -0.77 3.38 15.75
N PRO A 46 -0.01 3.93 16.71
CA PRO A 46 0.43 3.20 17.88
C PRO A 46 -0.68 3.13 18.93
N SER A 47 -0.84 1.97 19.55
CA SER A 47 -1.69 1.74 20.72
C SER A 47 -0.84 1.70 21.98
N PHE A 48 -1.37 2.25 23.08
CA PHE A 48 -0.63 2.36 24.33
C PHE A 48 -1.40 1.76 25.50
N TYR A 49 -0.67 1.10 26.39
CA TYR A 49 -1.13 0.78 27.74
C TYR A 49 -0.50 1.79 28.72
N GLU A 50 -1.33 2.41 29.54
CA GLU A 50 -0.90 3.34 30.58
C GLU A 50 -1.35 2.81 31.95
N ALA A 51 -0.38 2.50 32.82
CA ALA A 51 -0.62 2.18 34.22
C ALA A 51 -0.44 3.45 35.08
N LYS A 52 -1.39 3.74 35.98
CA LYS A 52 -1.35 4.86 36.92
C LYS A 52 -1.55 4.33 38.34
N ASP A 53 -0.94 4.97 39.32
CA ASP A 53 -1.32 4.76 40.72
C ASP A 53 -2.71 5.34 41.00
N ASP A 54 -3.36 4.86 42.05
CA ASP A 54 -4.75 5.25 42.39
C ASP A 54 -4.89 6.75 42.72
N LEU A 55 -3.77 7.41 43.06
CA LEU A 55 -3.69 8.84 43.33
C LEU A 55 -3.32 9.69 42.10
N GLY A 56 -2.94 9.07 40.97
CA GLY A 56 -2.56 9.74 39.73
C GLY A 56 -1.23 10.51 39.79
N LEU A 57 -0.37 10.23 40.78
CA LEU A 57 0.92 10.88 40.98
C LEU A 57 2.03 10.24 40.14
N VAL A 58 1.89 8.97 39.77
CA VAL A 58 2.90 8.22 39.01
C VAL A 58 2.21 7.44 37.89
N SER A 59 2.73 7.57 36.66
CA SER A 59 2.28 6.78 35.52
C SER A 59 3.43 6.17 34.72
N LYS A 60 3.15 5.05 34.06
CA LYS A 60 4.02 4.42 33.07
C LYS A 60 3.21 4.09 31.81
N LYS A 61 3.67 4.59 30.67
CA LYS A 61 3.07 4.36 29.34
C LYS A 61 3.99 3.51 28.49
N ILE A 62 3.45 2.44 27.89
CA ILE A 62 4.16 1.55 26.95
C ILE A 62 3.35 1.37 25.67
N ILE A 63 4.03 1.20 24.54
CA ILE A 63 3.39 0.80 23.27
C ILE A 63 3.02 -0.68 23.36
N THR A 64 1.84 -1.05 22.89
CA THR A 64 1.35 -2.43 22.89
C THR A 64 1.12 -3.00 21.50
N ASP A 65 0.85 -2.13 20.53
CA ASP A 65 0.56 -2.50 19.15
C ASP A 65 0.84 -1.31 18.23
N GLU A 66 1.20 -1.61 16.99
CA GLU A 66 1.47 -0.62 15.96
C GLU A 66 0.79 -1.06 14.67
N GLU A 67 -0.08 -0.21 14.14
CA GLU A 67 -0.76 -0.47 12.89
C GLU A 67 -0.36 0.59 11.86
N ALA A 68 0.08 0.15 10.68
CA ALA A 68 0.23 1.02 9.52
C ALA A 68 -0.67 0.56 8.36
N VAL A 69 -1.31 1.51 7.69
CA VAL A 69 -2.26 1.24 6.60
C VAL A 69 -2.02 2.25 5.48
N LEU A 70 -1.82 1.73 4.27
CA LEU A 70 -1.72 2.53 3.05
C LEU A 70 -3.02 2.41 2.25
N LYS A 71 -3.67 3.55 1.99
CA LYS A 71 -4.87 3.63 1.16
C LYS A 71 -4.57 4.35 -0.15
N SER A 72 -5.17 3.89 -1.24
CA SER A 72 -5.06 4.55 -2.54
C SER A 72 -6.32 4.31 -3.39
N GLY A 73 -6.76 5.35 -4.09
CA GLY A 73 -7.88 5.27 -5.04
C GLY A 73 -7.39 4.91 -6.44
N VAL A 74 -7.55 3.66 -6.86
CA VAL A 74 -7.11 3.15 -8.17
C VAL A 74 -8.22 3.33 -9.20
N MET A 75 -7.98 4.13 -10.25
CA MET A 75 -8.95 4.36 -11.34
C MET A 75 -8.83 3.33 -12.47
N THR A 76 -7.61 2.92 -12.80
CA THR A 76 -7.38 1.97 -13.89
C THR A 76 -7.10 0.60 -13.34
N TRP A 77 -7.97 -0.36 -13.63
CA TRP A 77 -7.86 -1.72 -13.12
C TRP A 77 -8.24 -2.75 -14.19
N ASN A 78 -7.68 -3.94 -14.05
CA ASN A 78 -8.06 -5.10 -14.84
C ASN A 78 -8.07 -6.34 -13.93
N GLY A 79 -8.31 -7.53 -14.50
CA GLY A 79 -8.36 -8.73 -13.67
C GLY A 79 -7.07 -9.07 -12.90
N ASN A 80 -5.90 -8.64 -13.38
CA ASN A 80 -4.64 -8.79 -12.65
C ASN A 80 -4.54 -7.82 -11.48
N THR A 81 -5.06 -6.58 -11.63
CA THR A 81 -5.22 -5.65 -10.50
C THR A 81 -6.11 -6.25 -9.43
N LEU A 82 -7.29 -6.78 -9.82
CA LEU A 82 -8.23 -7.43 -8.88
C LEU A 82 -7.60 -8.63 -8.17
N LYS A 83 -6.71 -9.37 -8.85
CA LYS A 83 -5.95 -10.47 -8.23
C LYS A 83 -5.07 -10.00 -7.08
N LYS A 84 -4.41 -8.86 -7.23
CA LYS A 84 -3.53 -8.29 -6.20
C LYS A 84 -4.33 -7.64 -5.05
N LEU A 85 -5.52 -7.13 -5.36
CA LEU A 85 -6.42 -6.51 -4.38
C LEU A 85 -7.25 -7.51 -3.57
N CYS A 86 -7.31 -8.78 -3.97
CA CYS A 86 -8.08 -9.78 -3.24
C CYS A 86 -7.39 -11.14 -3.23
N SER A 87 -6.99 -11.60 -2.04
CA SER A 87 -6.25 -12.87 -1.83
C SER A 87 -7.01 -14.14 -2.21
N THR A 88 -8.29 -14.07 -2.55
CA THR A 88 -9.08 -15.23 -3.04
C THR A 88 -9.31 -15.20 -4.55
N ALA A 89 -8.86 -14.15 -5.23
CA ALA A 89 -9.11 -13.93 -6.63
C ALA A 89 -8.32 -14.89 -7.51
N ARG A 90 -9.01 -15.49 -8.47
CA ARG A 90 -8.44 -16.39 -9.47
C ARG A 90 -8.72 -15.84 -10.86
N VAL A 91 -7.66 -15.65 -11.63
CA VAL A 91 -7.72 -15.13 -13.01
C VAL A 91 -7.49 -16.27 -13.97
N SER A 92 -8.33 -16.39 -15.00
CA SER A 92 -8.13 -17.25 -16.15
C SER A 92 -8.27 -16.44 -17.44
N GLU A 93 -7.46 -16.77 -18.44
CA GLU A 93 -7.48 -16.11 -19.74
C GLU A 93 -7.81 -17.14 -20.81
N ASP A 94 -8.73 -16.78 -21.70
CA ASP A 94 -9.09 -17.55 -22.88
C ASP A 94 -8.62 -16.80 -24.12
N THR A 95 -7.62 -17.36 -24.79
CA THR A 95 -7.02 -16.77 -25.99
C THR A 95 -7.89 -16.90 -27.23
N ALA A 96 -8.83 -17.84 -27.27
CA ALA A 96 -9.75 -17.98 -28.39
C ALA A 96 -10.83 -16.89 -28.34
N THR A 97 -11.38 -16.63 -27.16
CA THR A 97 -12.43 -15.61 -26.96
C THR A 97 -11.89 -14.24 -26.52
N HIS A 98 -10.57 -14.10 -26.38
CA HIS A 98 -9.89 -12.88 -25.93
C HIS A 98 -10.47 -12.33 -24.60
N THR A 99 -10.87 -13.24 -23.71
CA THR A 99 -11.59 -12.89 -22.48
C THR A 99 -10.76 -13.24 -21.24
N ARG A 100 -10.71 -12.31 -20.29
CA ARG A 100 -10.16 -12.53 -18.94
C ARG A 100 -11.32 -12.69 -17.95
N THR A 101 -11.36 -13.79 -17.23
CA THR A 101 -12.35 -14.04 -16.17
C THR A 101 -11.68 -13.97 -14.81
N VAL A 102 -12.29 -13.24 -13.87
CA VAL A 102 -11.86 -13.17 -12.48
C VAL A 102 -12.94 -13.76 -11.59
N LYS A 103 -12.59 -14.76 -10.80
CA LYS A 103 -13.46 -15.35 -9.78
C LYS A 103 -12.94 -14.94 -8.40
N ILE A 104 -13.80 -14.39 -7.56
CA ILE A 104 -13.42 -13.86 -6.24
C ILE A 104 -14.28 -14.55 -5.19
N GLY A 105 -13.67 -14.96 -4.08
CA GLY A 105 -14.32 -15.66 -2.98
C GLY A 105 -14.03 -17.17 -2.92
N GLY A 106 -14.62 -17.80 -1.89
CA GLY A 106 -14.34 -19.17 -1.49
C GLY A 106 -13.09 -19.24 -0.61
N THR A 107 -13.28 -19.37 0.69
CA THR A 107 -12.25 -19.31 1.74
C THR A 107 -11.05 -20.23 1.49
N GLY A 108 -11.27 -21.41 0.92
CA GLY A 108 -10.20 -22.35 0.55
C GLY A 108 -9.26 -21.87 -0.57
N ASN A 109 -9.53 -20.72 -1.19
CA ASN A 109 -8.67 -20.13 -2.22
C ASN A 109 -7.81 -18.97 -1.70
N TYR A 110 -7.80 -18.72 -0.39
CA TYR A 110 -6.93 -17.73 0.21
C TYR A 110 -5.45 -18.08 -0.07
N ASP A 111 -4.75 -17.18 -0.75
CA ASP A 111 -3.37 -17.42 -1.20
C ASP A 111 -2.29 -17.04 -0.17
N GLY A 112 -2.66 -16.31 0.89
CA GLY A 112 -1.72 -15.84 1.93
C GLY A 112 -0.62 -14.91 1.44
N LYS A 113 -0.75 -14.38 0.21
CA LYS A 113 0.31 -13.58 -0.41
C LYS A 113 0.40 -12.21 0.23
N LYS A 114 1.64 -11.78 0.38
CA LYS A 114 2.01 -10.42 0.77
C LYS A 114 2.58 -9.70 -0.45
N TYR A 115 2.39 -8.40 -0.48
CA TYR A 115 2.86 -7.55 -1.55
C TYR A 115 3.73 -6.44 -0.99
N VAL A 116 4.72 -6.01 -1.76
CA VAL A 116 5.39 -4.72 -1.60
C VAL A 116 4.50 -3.69 -2.26
N ILE A 117 4.07 -2.66 -1.51
CA ILE A 117 3.33 -1.52 -2.02
C ILE A 117 4.27 -0.33 -1.97
N HIS A 118 4.56 0.25 -3.12
CA HIS A 118 5.55 1.31 -3.29
C HIS A 118 4.92 2.53 -3.91
N PHE A 119 4.70 3.57 -3.11
CA PHE A 119 4.23 4.87 -3.56
C PHE A 119 5.43 5.75 -3.90
N VAL A 120 5.38 6.37 -5.08
CA VAL A 120 6.40 7.30 -5.57
C VAL A 120 5.74 8.61 -5.93
N HIS A 121 6.14 9.66 -5.23
CA HIS A 121 5.92 11.03 -5.61
C HIS A 121 7.19 11.56 -6.27
N THR A 122 7.08 12.02 -7.51
CA THR A 122 8.20 12.60 -8.25
C THR A 122 8.09 14.11 -8.26
N ASP A 123 9.14 14.79 -7.81
CA ASP A 123 9.22 16.25 -7.82
C ASP A 123 10.59 16.68 -8.37
N SER A 124 10.57 17.48 -9.44
CA SER A 124 11.80 17.93 -10.11
C SER A 124 12.55 19.03 -9.37
N VAL A 125 11.90 19.71 -8.42
CA VAL A 125 12.45 20.83 -7.66
C VAL A 125 12.93 20.34 -6.30
N ASP A 126 12.04 19.68 -5.56
CA ASP A 126 12.27 19.26 -4.17
C ASP A 126 12.80 17.83 -4.06
N GLY A 127 12.79 17.08 -5.15
CA GLY A 127 13.24 15.69 -5.21
C GLY A 127 12.16 14.69 -4.83
N ASP A 128 12.35 13.46 -5.30
CA ASP A 128 11.38 12.39 -5.14
C ASP A 128 11.18 11.96 -3.67
N ILE A 129 9.95 11.57 -3.37
CA ILE A 129 9.55 10.95 -2.11
C ILE A 129 8.99 9.56 -2.39
N ARG A 130 9.40 8.59 -1.58
CA ARG A 130 8.99 7.18 -1.70
C ARG A 130 8.50 6.67 -0.36
N VAL A 131 7.37 5.97 -0.38
CA VAL A 131 6.82 5.27 0.78
C VAL A 131 6.62 3.82 0.40
N THR A 132 7.27 2.92 1.12
CA THR A 132 7.16 1.47 0.88
C THR A 132 6.63 0.78 2.12
N ILE A 133 5.64 -0.09 1.92
CA ILE A 133 5.16 -1.03 2.94
C ILE A 133 5.14 -2.46 2.37
N VAL A 134 5.17 -3.45 3.25
CA VAL A 134 4.84 -4.84 2.90
C VAL A 134 3.51 -5.18 3.54
N GLY A 135 2.58 -5.75 2.80
CA GLY A 135 1.26 -6.04 3.36
C GLY A 135 0.32 -6.74 2.41
N SER A 136 -0.92 -6.91 2.84
CA SER A 136 -2.01 -7.45 2.04
C SER A 136 -3.23 -6.56 2.15
N ASN A 137 -4.08 -6.58 1.13
CA ASN A 137 -5.39 -5.95 1.25
C ASN A 137 -6.27 -6.81 2.15
N GLU A 138 -6.54 -6.31 3.34
CA GLU A 138 -7.45 -6.95 4.31
C GLU A 138 -8.86 -6.32 4.27
N ALA A 139 -9.01 -5.20 3.58
CA ALA A 139 -10.30 -4.60 3.34
C ALA A 139 -10.99 -5.22 2.13
N GLY A 140 -12.32 -5.17 2.13
CA GLY A 140 -13.08 -5.37 0.89
C GLY A 140 -12.81 -4.25 -0.11
N PHE A 141 -13.31 -4.42 -1.32
CA PHE A 141 -13.37 -3.34 -2.31
C PHE A 141 -14.78 -3.23 -2.88
N GLU A 142 -15.12 -2.05 -3.38
CA GLU A 142 -16.41 -1.76 -4.01
C GLU A 142 -16.21 -1.35 -5.46
N LEU A 143 -17.10 -1.82 -6.34
CA LEU A 143 -17.18 -1.41 -7.75
C LEU A 143 -18.49 -0.66 -7.98
N ALA A 144 -18.42 0.67 -7.94
CA ALA A 144 -19.57 1.53 -8.21
C ALA A 144 -19.57 1.98 -9.68
N PHE A 145 -20.63 1.62 -10.42
CA PHE A 145 -20.84 2.03 -11.81
C PHE A 145 -21.85 3.19 -11.87
N ALA A 146 -21.37 4.42 -11.67
CA ALA A 146 -22.18 5.64 -11.76
C ALA A 146 -22.25 6.17 -13.20
N LYS A 147 -23.31 6.93 -13.53
CA LYS A 147 -23.52 7.47 -14.89
C LYS A 147 -22.60 8.64 -15.23
N ASP A 148 -22.15 9.35 -14.20
CA ASP A 148 -21.51 10.68 -14.27
C ASP A 148 -20.22 10.76 -13.45
N LYS A 149 -19.71 9.62 -12.96
CA LYS A 149 -18.49 9.56 -12.15
C LYS A 149 -17.67 8.31 -12.47
N GLU A 150 -16.35 8.43 -12.38
CA GLU A 150 -15.41 7.34 -12.57
C GLU A 150 -15.55 6.27 -11.46
N THR A 151 -15.38 5.00 -11.84
CA THR A 151 -15.27 3.90 -10.88
C THR A 151 -13.87 3.90 -10.28
N VAL A 152 -13.78 4.24 -8.99
CA VAL A 152 -12.52 4.21 -8.22
C VAL A 152 -12.54 3.04 -7.26
N ILE A 153 -11.52 2.19 -7.31
CA ILE A 153 -11.32 1.14 -6.31
C ILE A 153 -10.47 1.69 -5.18
N ASN A 154 -11.05 1.76 -3.98
CA ASN A 154 -10.29 2.09 -2.77
C ASN A 154 -9.51 0.85 -2.34
N ALA A 155 -8.22 0.82 -2.64
CA ALA A 155 -7.30 -0.20 -2.16
C ALA A 155 -6.81 0.18 -0.75
N GLU A 156 -6.78 -0.78 0.17
CA GLU A 156 -6.37 -0.57 1.55
C GLU A 156 -5.45 -1.70 2.00
N PHE A 157 -4.15 -1.43 2.05
CA PHE A 157 -3.16 -2.42 2.41
C PHE A 157 -2.74 -2.23 3.86
N LYS A 158 -2.96 -3.26 4.68
CA LYS A 158 -2.44 -3.29 6.05
C LYS A 158 -0.99 -3.75 6.04
N ALA A 159 -0.12 -2.92 6.60
CA ALA A 159 1.30 -3.21 6.68
C ALA A 159 1.59 -4.33 7.67
N GLN A 160 2.61 -5.08 7.35
CA GLN A 160 3.22 -6.12 8.16
C GLN A 160 4.73 -5.87 8.19
N PRO A 161 5.46 -6.42 9.17
CA PRO A 161 6.90 -6.23 9.28
C PRO A 161 7.62 -6.52 7.96
N LEU A 162 8.36 -5.53 7.46
CA LEU A 162 9.13 -5.63 6.22
C LEU A 162 10.55 -6.19 6.45
N ASP A 163 11.01 -6.19 7.71
CA ASP A 163 12.32 -6.66 8.15
C ASP A 163 12.25 -7.32 9.55
N SER A 164 13.41 -7.74 10.06
CA SER A 164 13.55 -8.32 11.40
C SER A 164 13.49 -7.29 12.54
N GLU A 165 13.49 -6.00 12.24
CA GLU A 165 13.40 -4.91 13.22
C GLU A 165 11.94 -4.54 13.53
N GLY A 166 10.99 -5.09 12.76
CA GLY A 166 9.57 -4.81 12.93
C GLY A 166 9.11 -3.59 12.15
N THR A 167 9.92 -3.08 11.21
CA THR A 167 9.59 -1.87 10.45
C THR A 167 8.29 -2.05 9.66
N LEU A 168 7.36 -1.11 9.78
CA LEU A 168 6.09 -1.14 9.05
C LEU A 168 6.06 -0.20 7.84
N ILE A 169 6.79 0.92 7.91
CA ILE A 169 6.84 1.95 6.88
C ILE A 169 8.30 2.28 6.58
N HIS A 170 8.68 2.16 5.31
CA HIS A 170 9.97 2.61 4.81
C HIS A 170 9.78 3.89 3.98
N TYR A 171 10.10 5.03 4.57
CA TYR A 171 10.10 6.33 3.91
C TYR A 171 11.51 6.65 3.37
N LYS A 172 11.59 7.13 2.13
CA LYS A 172 12.82 7.67 1.54
C LYS A 172 12.50 9.00 0.87
N GLU A 173 13.38 9.97 1.05
CA GLU A 173 13.35 11.23 0.30
C GLU A 173 14.72 11.53 -0.28
N TYR A 174 14.73 12.22 -1.41
CA TYR A 174 15.94 12.84 -1.91
C TYR A 174 16.20 14.16 -1.16
N ASP A 175 17.37 14.32 -0.56
CA ASP A 175 17.81 15.60 0.03
C ASP A 175 19.24 15.91 -0.43
N SER A 176 19.38 16.93 -1.26
CA SER A 176 20.66 17.38 -1.82
C SER A 176 21.58 18.06 -0.80
N SER A 177 21.09 18.38 0.40
CA SER A 177 21.88 18.99 1.48
C SER A 177 22.64 17.97 2.32
N ILE A 178 22.30 16.68 2.22
CA ILE A 178 23.01 15.60 2.91
C ILE A 178 24.36 15.40 2.22
N THR A 179 25.45 15.58 2.97
CA THR A 179 26.82 15.36 2.50
C THR A 179 27.42 14.14 3.21
N ALA A 180 28.44 13.53 2.58
CA ALA A 180 29.11 12.33 3.07
C ALA A 180 30.06 12.60 4.23
#